data_AF-A0A935EUR8-F1
#
_entry.id   AF-A0A935EUR8-F1
#
_cell.length_a   1.000
_cell.length_b   1.000
_cell.length_c   1.000
_cell.angle_alpha   90.00
_cell.angle_beta   90.00
_cell.angle_gamma   90.00
#
_symmetry.space_group_name_H-M   'P 1'
#
loop_
_entity.id
_entity.type
_entity.pdbx_description
1 polymer ?
#
loop_
_entity_poly.entity_id
_entity_poly.type
_entity_poly.pdbx_seq_one_letter_code
_entity_poly.pdbx_strand_id
1 'polypeptide(L)'
;MENLVCQSCESGHAHRYQKILFGDFGDEPHEQQHILCVKCARNMRKSLQNSDDHPAGITRSELIAQLDNFFASSGVFEICARCHQQGTGCCPPTCRVMGSRGCDPANKHGKTVFCSAFICGALINAISECDPQIGRVLKWIKKEVGPVEFHIYEMITRVPADAREPVRPLTLPRLYPNPSGLEEGNKIREKLPGLAEEVLEIRRAWREKESLE
;
A
#
# COMPACT_ATOMS: atom_id res chain seq x y z
N MET A 1 29.58 9.94 -4.17
CA MET A 1 28.95 8.62 -3.97
C MET A 1 29.81 7.86 -2.99
N GLU A 2 29.26 7.44 -1.84
CA GLU A 2 29.97 6.52 -0.94
C GLU A 2 30.27 5.22 -1.69
N ASN A 3 31.53 4.77 -1.66
CA ASN A 3 31.89 3.44 -2.16
C ASN A 3 31.39 2.40 -1.16
N LEU A 4 30.19 1.88 -1.39
CA LEU A 4 29.63 0.80 -0.59
C LEU A 4 30.34 -0.51 -0.89
N VAL A 5 30.76 -1.20 0.17
CA VAL A 5 31.44 -2.50 0.09
C VAL A 5 30.48 -3.60 0.51
N CYS A 6 30.41 -4.67 -0.26
CA CYS A 6 29.53 -5.81 0.00
C CYS A 6 29.92 -6.47 1.33
N GLN A 7 29.01 -6.49 2.29
CA GLN A 7 29.26 -7.07 3.62
C GLN A 7 29.51 -8.60 3.59
N SER A 8 29.23 -9.27 2.47
CA SER A 8 29.38 -10.72 2.32
C SER A 8 30.59 -11.15 1.50
N CYS A 9 31.11 -10.31 0.60
CA CYS A 9 32.21 -10.71 -0.29
C CYS A 9 33.17 -9.56 -0.64
N GLU A 10 33.08 -8.43 0.08
CA GLU A 10 33.99 -7.28 -0.02
C GLU A 10 34.07 -6.59 -1.40
N SER A 11 33.16 -6.91 -2.32
CA SER A 11 33.07 -6.24 -3.62
C SER A 11 32.69 -4.77 -3.47
N GLY A 12 33.38 -3.87 -4.20
CA GLY A 12 33.11 -2.42 -4.22
C GLY A 12 31.89 -1.99 -5.05
N HIS A 13 31.11 -2.93 -5.58
CA HIS A 13 29.87 -2.66 -6.32
C HIS A 13 28.64 -3.06 -5.50
N ALA A 14 28.53 -2.52 -4.28
CA ALA A 14 27.42 -2.83 -3.39
C ALA A 14 26.31 -1.77 -3.44
N HIS A 15 25.11 -2.22 -3.09
CA HIS A 15 23.91 -1.39 -2.97
C HIS A 15 23.23 -1.68 -1.63
N ARG A 16 22.38 -0.75 -1.20
CA ARG A 16 21.52 -0.95 -0.03
C ARG A 16 20.28 -1.75 -0.45
N TYR A 17 20.03 -2.84 0.24
CA TYR A 17 18.84 -3.66 0.08
C TYR A 17 18.05 -3.72 1.38
N GLN A 18 16.73 -3.73 1.27
CA GLN A 18 15.82 -3.85 2.40
C GLN A 18 15.23 -5.25 2.45
N LYS A 19 15.11 -5.80 3.66
CA LYS A 19 14.29 -6.96 4.00
C LYS A 19 13.21 -6.47 4.95
N ILE A 20 11.96 -6.52 4.51
CA ILE A 20 10.80 -6.08 5.30
C ILE A 20 10.08 -7.33 5.80
N LEU A 21 9.79 -7.34 7.10
CA LEU A 21 9.02 -8.36 7.79
C LEU A 21 7.86 -7.68 8.51
N PHE A 22 6.64 -8.17 8.29
CA PHE A 22 5.49 -7.73 9.08
C PHE A 22 5.33 -8.64 10.30
N GLY A 23 5.10 -8.02 11.46
CA GLY A 23 4.74 -8.69 12.71
C GLY A 23 3.22 -8.91 12.81
N ASP A 24 2.63 -8.64 13.97
CA ASP A 24 1.20 -8.74 14.17
C ASP A 24 0.47 -7.47 13.70
N PHE A 25 -0.86 -7.53 13.62
CA PHE A 25 -1.67 -6.36 13.27
C PHE A 25 -1.50 -5.27 14.34
N GLY A 26 -1.18 -4.06 13.89
CA GLY A 26 -0.91 -2.91 14.76
C GLY A 26 0.58 -2.67 15.02
N ASP A 27 1.44 -3.63 14.71
CA ASP A 27 2.88 -3.45 14.81
C ASP A 27 3.45 -2.63 13.65
N GLU A 28 4.57 -1.97 13.90
CA GLU A 28 5.38 -1.37 12.84
C GLU A 28 6.18 -2.47 12.10
N PRO A 29 6.35 -2.39 10.78
CA PRO A 29 7.13 -3.35 10.01
C PRO A 29 8.58 -3.35 10.49
N HIS A 30 9.15 -4.54 10.69
CA HIS A 30 10.56 -4.67 10.96
C HIS A 30 11.36 -4.59 9.65
N GLU A 31 12.11 -3.50 9.47
CA GLU A 31 13.01 -3.32 8.34
C GLU A 31 14.45 -3.65 8.71
N GLN A 32 15.07 -4.56 7.96
CA GLN A 32 16.50 -4.86 8.03
C GLN A 32 17.19 -4.36 6.77
N GLN A 33 18.25 -3.57 6.94
CA GLN A 33 19.07 -3.08 5.83
C GLN A 33 20.32 -3.94 5.65
N HIS A 34 20.67 -4.18 4.39
CA HIS A 34 21.83 -4.98 4.01
C HIS A 34 22.62 -4.26 2.90
N ILE A 35 23.95 -4.24 3.01
CA ILE A 35 24.82 -3.72 1.95
C ILE A 35 25.43 -4.91 1.20
N LEU A 36 24.95 -5.16 -0.02
CA LEU A 36 25.32 -6.36 -0.79
C LEU A 36 25.66 -6.00 -2.24
N CYS A 37 26.51 -6.78 -2.88
CA CYS A 37 26.59 -6.77 -4.34
C CYS A 37 25.40 -7.54 -4.93
N VAL A 38 25.09 -7.33 -6.20
CA VAL A 38 23.98 -8.01 -6.90
C VAL A 38 24.04 -9.54 -6.76
N LYS A 39 25.23 -10.13 -6.84
CA LYS A 39 25.42 -11.59 -6.70
C LYS A 39 25.03 -12.08 -5.30
N CYS A 40 25.51 -11.42 -4.26
CA CYS A 40 25.19 -11.79 -2.88
C CYS A 40 23.71 -11.52 -2.55
N ALA A 41 23.14 -10.43 -3.06
CA ALA A 41 21.71 -10.16 -2.94
C ALA A 41 20.88 -11.30 -3.55
N ARG A 42 21.17 -11.73 -4.79
CA ARG A 42 20.48 -12.87 -5.43
C ARG A 42 20.57 -14.17 -4.64
N ASN A 43 21.74 -14.47 -4.10
CA ASN A 43 21.93 -15.66 -3.26
C ASN A 43 21.11 -15.58 -1.97
N MET A 44 21.12 -14.42 -1.32
CA MET A 44 20.33 -14.17 -0.12
C MET A 44 18.82 -14.26 -0.40
N ARG A 45 18.33 -13.76 -1.55
CA ARG A 45 16.91 -13.94 -1.92
C ARG A 45 16.54 -15.42 -2.03
N LYS A 46 17.40 -16.24 -2.66
CA LYS A 46 17.17 -17.69 -2.78
C LYS A 46 17.15 -18.39 -1.42
N SER A 47 18.04 -18.03 -0.50
CA SER A 47 18.03 -18.62 0.84
C SER A 47 16.78 -18.23 1.63
N LEU A 48 16.34 -16.97 1.53
CA LEU A 48 15.16 -16.46 2.22
C LEU A 48 13.83 -17.01 1.67
N GLN A 49 13.77 -17.39 0.39
CA GLN A 49 12.60 -18.07 -0.18
C GLN A 49 12.35 -19.45 0.44
N ASN A 50 13.41 -20.08 0.95
CA ASN A 50 13.38 -21.42 1.53
C ASN A 50 13.21 -21.41 3.06
N SER A 51 13.15 -20.24 3.71
CA SER A 51 12.85 -20.15 5.15
C SER A 51 11.35 -19.95 5.38
N ASP A 52 10.71 -20.92 6.03
CA ASP A 52 9.27 -20.93 6.39
C ASP A 52 8.98 -20.22 7.72
N ASP A 53 9.62 -19.09 7.98
CA ASP A 53 9.72 -18.57 9.36
C ASP A 53 8.58 -17.67 9.83
N HIS A 54 7.36 -17.74 9.26
CA HIS A 54 6.19 -17.08 9.87
C HIS A 54 4.88 -17.86 9.67
N PRO A 55 4.24 -18.38 10.75
CA PRO A 55 3.09 -19.27 10.66
C PRO A 55 1.70 -18.58 10.69
N ALA A 56 1.61 -17.25 10.82
CA ALA A 56 0.34 -16.54 10.94
C ALA A 56 0.30 -15.29 10.04
N GLY A 57 -0.78 -15.13 9.27
CA GLY A 57 -0.99 -14.00 8.38
C GLY A 57 -1.86 -14.37 7.17
N ILE A 58 -2.20 -13.38 6.37
CA ILE A 58 -2.93 -13.55 5.11
C ILE A 58 -2.02 -13.19 3.94
N THR A 59 -2.22 -13.85 2.80
CA THR A 59 -1.55 -13.51 1.57
C THR A 59 -1.94 -12.11 1.08
N ARG A 60 -1.11 -11.53 0.22
CA ARG A 60 -1.43 -10.26 -0.46
C ARG A 60 -2.78 -10.30 -1.18
N SER A 61 -3.13 -11.44 -1.77
CA SER A 61 -4.40 -11.61 -2.49
C SER A 61 -5.61 -11.64 -1.54
N GLU A 62 -5.47 -12.28 -0.38
CA GLU A 62 -6.52 -12.28 0.64
C GLU A 62 -6.71 -10.89 1.26
N LEU A 63 -5.62 -10.17 1.54
CA LEU A 63 -5.70 -8.78 2.00
C LEU A 63 -6.44 -7.89 0.99
N ILE A 64 -6.13 -8.03 -0.30
CA ILE A 64 -6.86 -7.33 -1.38
C ILE A 64 -8.34 -7.67 -1.34
N ALA A 65 -8.68 -8.96 -1.25
CA ALA A 65 -10.07 -9.40 -1.23
C ALA A 65 -10.85 -8.84 -0.02
N GLN A 66 -10.23 -8.80 1.16
CA GLN A 66 -10.85 -8.21 2.36
C GLN A 66 -11.11 -6.71 2.17
N LEU A 67 -10.13 -5.97 1.66
CA LEU A 67 -10.27 -4.54 1.39
C LEU A 67 -11.32 -4.24 0.32
N ASP A 68 -11.38 -5.06 -0.73
CA ASP A 68 -12.40 -4.96 -1.77
C ASP A 68 -13.80 -5.14 -1.22
N ASN A 69 -13.99 -6.18 -0.42
CA ASN A 69 -15.26 -6.46 0.21
C ASN A 69 -15.67 -5.32 1.17
N PHE A 70 -14.72 -4.79 1.94
CA PHE A 70 -14.95 -3.64 2.81
C PHE A 70 -15.37 -2.40 2.01
N PHE A 71 -14.63 -2.00 0.99
CA PHE A 71 -14.95 -0.78 0.23
C PHE A 71 -16.25 -0.92 -0.58
N ALA A 72 -16.51 -2.11 -1.13
CA ALA A 72 -17.75 -2.38 -1.86
C ALA A 72 -18.98 -2.31 -0.95
N SER A 73 -18.85 -2.77 0.30
CA SER A 73 -19.95 -2.78 1.26
C SER A 73 -20.14 -1.46 2.01
N SER A 74 -19.08 -0.66 2.17
CA SER A 74 -19.11 0.59 2.95
C SER A 74 -19.62 1.83 2.20
N GLY A 75 -19.75 1.77 0.87
CA GLY A 75 -20.11 2.94 0.06
C GLY A 75 -18.95 3.91 -0.19
N VAL A 76 -17.72 3.59 0.24
CA VAL A 76 -16.51 4.41 0.03
C VAL A 76 -16.31 4.78 -1.45
N PHE A 77 -16.64 3.86 -2.37
CA PHE A 77 -16.43 4.08 -3.79
C PHE A 77 -17.25 5.24 -4.37
N GLU A 78 -18.38 5.59 -3.77
CA GLU A 78 -19.16 6.76 -4.19
C GLU A 78 -18.37 8.05 -3.95
N ILE A 79 -17.79 8.20 -2.75
CA ILE A 79 -16.96 9.35 -2.40
C ILE A 79 -15.72 9.41 -3.29
N CYS A 80 -15.04 8.27 -3.48
CA CYS A 80 -13.88 8.19 -4.37
C CYS A 80 -14.23 8.58 -5.81
N ALA A 81 -15.36 8.10 -6.35
CA ALA A 81 -15.80 8.44 -7.69
C ALA A 81 -16.02 9.96 -7.84
N ARG A 82 -16.64 10.60 -6.85
CA ARG A 82 -16.86 12.05 -6.83
C ARG A 82 -15.55 12.84 -6.74
N CYS A 83 -14.60 12.43 -5.90
CA CYS A 83 -13.26 13.03 -5.86
C CYS A 83 -12.55 12.91 -7.23
N HIS A 84 -12.64 11.75 -7.88
CA HIS A 84 -12.06 11.53 -9.20
C HIS A 84 -12.71 12.42 -10.28
N GLN A 85 -14.04 12.54 -10.29
CA GLN A 85 -14.77 13.42 -11.21
C GLN A 85 -14.38 14.90 -11.05
N GLN A 86 -14.10 15.34 -9.81
CA GLN A 86 -13.62 16.70 -9.53
C GLN A 86 -12.13 16.92 -9.85
N GLY A 87 -11.40 15.88 -10.26
CA GLY A 87 -9.95 15.98 -10.49
C GLY A 87 -9.14 16.09 -9.18
N THR A 88 -9.75 15.78 -8.05
CA THR A 88 -9.14 15.87 -6.71
C THR A 88 -8.83 14.49 -6.13
N GLY A 89 -8.88 13.40 -6.91
CA GLY A 89 -8.54 12.05 -6.45
C GLY A 89 -7.14 11.96 -5.80
N CYS A 90 -7.00 11.14 -4.76
CA CYS A 90 -5.73 10.88 -4.07
C CYS A 90 -4.96 9.67 -4.60
N CYS A 91 -5.62 8.84 -5.43
CA CYS A 91 -4.98 7.68 -6.03
C CYS A 91 -3.94 8.08 -7.09
N PRO A 92 -2.86 7.29 -7.27
CA PRO A 92 -1.89 7.55 -8.33
C PRO A 92 -2.55 7.62 -9.72
N PRO A 93 -1.96 8.34 -10.69
CA PRO A 93 -2.44 8.43 -12.07
C PRO A 93 -2.68 7.09 -12.78
N THR A 94 -2.13 6.00 -12.26
CA THR A 94 -2.32 4.65 -12.80
C THR A 94 -3.58 3.96 -12.29
N CYS A 95 -4.21 4.48 -11.24
CA CYS A 95 -5.56 4.14 -10.77
C CYS A 95 -6.65 5.01 -11.44
N ARG A 96 -6.37 5.58 -12.62
CA ARG A 96 -7.24 6.59 -13.26
C ARG A 96 -8.62 6.09 -13.70
N VAL A 97 -8.82 4.78 -13.77
CA VAL A 97 -10.10 4.20 -14.19
C VAL A 97 -10.78 3.61 -12.98
N MET A 98 -11.91 4.20 -12.59
CA MET A 98 -12.80 3.66 -11.56
C MET A 98 -13.91 2.88 -12.28
N GLY A 99 -13.99 1.57 -12.05
CA GLY A 99 -15.13 0.74 -12.38
C GLY A 99 -16.20 0.77 -11.28
N SER A 100 -17.25 -0.03 -11.44
CA SER A 100 -18.40 -0.10 -10.51
C SER A 100 -18.06 -0.64 -9.11
N ARG A 101 -16.85 -1.19 -8.93
CA ARG A 101 -16.33 -1.74 -7.67
C ARG A 101 -15.06 -1.03 -7.19
N GLY A 102 -14.84 0.23 -7.57
CA GLY A 102 -13.59 0.93 -7.25
C GLY A 102 -12.65 1.05 -8.45
N CYS A 103 -11.32 0.98 -8.28
CA CYS A 103 -10.42 1.00 -9.44
C CYS A 103 -10.73 -0.21 -10.35
N ASP A 104 -10.87 0.05 -11.65
CA ASP A 104 -11.33 -0.91 -12.65
C ASP A 104 -10.40 -2.13 -12.72
N PRO A 105 -10.86 -3.34 -12.37
CA PRO A 105 -10.04 -4.54 -12.45
C PRO A 105 -9.71 -4.96 -13.90
N ALA A 106 -10.42 -4.44 -14.91
CA ALA A 106 -10.07 -4.62 -16.32
C ALA A 106 -8.90 -3.71 -16.75
N ASN A 107 -8.54 -2.71 -15.94
CA ASN A 107 -7.27 -2.02 -16.10
C ASN A 107 -6.14 -2.99 -15.68
N LYS A 108 -5.17 -3.20 -16.57
CA LYS A 108 -3.97 -4.03 -16.31
C LYS A 108 -3.15 -3.63 -15.07
N HIS A 109 -3.46 -2.46 -14.47
CA HIS A 109 -2.86 -1.94 -13.24
C HIS A 109 -3.82 -1.83 -12.05
N GLY A 110 -5.10 -2.20 -12.19
CA GLY A 110 -6.17 -2.03 -11.20
C GLY A 110 -6.08 -3.02 -10.04
N LYS A 111 -5.20 -2.75 -9.07
CA LYS A 111 -5.13 -3.50 -7.80
C LYS A 111 -5.49 -2.59 -6.63
N THR A 112 -6.39 -3.04 -5.76
CA THR A 112 -7.07 -2.24 -4.73
C THR A 112 -6.37 -2.13 -3.38
N VAL A 113 -5.41 -3.00 -3.06
CA VAL A 113 -4.44 -2.74 -1.95
C VAL A 113 -3.71 -1.40 -2.16
N PHE A 114 -3.55 -0.96 -3.42
CA PHE A 114 -3.08 0.39 -3.68
C PHE A 114 -4.12 1.43 -3.27
N CYS A 115 -5.40 1.26 -3.60
CA CYS A 115 -6.44 2.19 -3.18
C CYS A 115 -6.46 2.38 -1.65
N SER A 116 -6.33 1.30 -0.88
CA SER A 116 -6.29 1.37 0.59
C SER A 116 -5.01 2.01 1.14
N ALA A 117 -3.87 1.81 0.48
CA ALA A 117 -2.62 2.49 0.79
C ALA A 117 -2.67 4.00 0.47
N PHE A 118 -3.49 4.38 -0.52
CA PHE A 118 -3.59 5.75 -1.04
C PHE A 118 -4.85 6.50 -0.60
N ILE A 119 -5.60 6.01 0.41
CA ILE A 119 -6.77 6.71 0.94
C ILE A 119 -6.35 8.08 1.51
N CYS A 120 -7.06 9.14 1.19
CA CYS A 120 -6.79 10.46 1.77
C CYS A 120 -7.13 10.48 3.27
N GLY A 121 -6.45 11.37 4.03
CA GLY A 121 -6.75 11.52 5.45
C GLY A 121 -8.20 11.91 5.72
N ALA A 122 -8.81 12.73 4.85
CA ALA A 122 -10.20 13.14 4.96
C ALA A 122 -11.16 11.95 4.96
N LEU A 123 -11.00 11.00 4.03
CA LEU A 123 -11.84 9.81 3.97
C LEU A 123 -11.58 8.86 5.15
N ILE A 124 -10.33 8.72 5.61
CA ILE A 124 -10.05 7.94 6.83
C ILE A 124 -10.72 8.58 8.04
N ASN A 125 -10.72 9.91 8.16
CA ASN A 125 -11.40 10.61 9.26
C ASN A 125 -12.92 10.38 9.22
N ALA A 126 -13.56 10.53 8.05
CA ALA A 126 -14.98 10.26 7.90
C ALA A 126 -15.36 8.80 8.24
N ILE A 127 -14.52 7.84 7.81
CA ILE A 127 -14.70 6.44 8.20
C ILE A 127 -14.54 6.28 9.73
N SER A 128 -13.59 6.99 10.35
CA SER A 128 -13.35 6.94 11.79
C SER A 128 -14.50 7.53 12.61
N GLU A 129 -15.22 8.52 12.07
CA GLU A 129 -16.45 9.06 12.66
C GLU A 129 -17.61 8.07 12.59
N CYS A 130 -17.67 7.28 11.52
CA CYS A 130 -18.67 6.23 11.39
C CYS A 130 -18.33 5.02 12.28
N ASP A 131 -17.07 4.61 12.29
CA ASP A 131 -16.51 3.51 13.05
C ASP A 131 -15.01 3.74 13.36
N PRO A 132 -14.66 4.06 14.62
CA PRO A 132 -13.27 4.33 15.01
C PRO A 132 -12.33 3.13 14.85
N GLN A 133 -12.83 1.91 14.94
CA GLN A 133 -11.99 0.70 14.81
C GLN A 133 -11.58 0.51 13.36
N ILE A 134 -12.53 0.62 12.42
CA ILE A 134 -12.25 0.55 10.98
C ILE A 134 -11.29 1.66 10.57
N GLY A 135 -11.51 2.88 11.08
CA GLY A 135 -10.60 4.01 10.88
C GLY A 135 -9.16 3.72 11.30
N ARG A 136 -8.96 3.11 12.47
CA ARG A 136 -7.62 2.69 12.94
C ARG A 136 -6.98 1.65 12.03
N VAL A 137 -7.76 0.65 11.59
CA VAL A 137 -7.30 -0.39 10.67
C VAL A 137 -6.80 0.23 9.36
N LEU A 138 -7.62 1.05 8.71
CA LEU A 138 -7.25 1.69 7.44
C LEU A 138 -6.07 2.65 7.59
N LYS A 139 -5.98 3.37 8.72
CA LYS A 139 -4.83 4.22 9.03
C LYS A 139 -3.54 3.42 9.17
N TRP A 140 -3.59 2.26 9.85
CA TRP A 140 -2.44 1.36 9.95
C TRP A 140 -2.06 0.78 8.58
N ILE A 141 -3.03 0.33 7.77
CA ILE A 141 -2.77 -0.15 6.39
C ILE A 141 -2.09 0.95 5.58
N LYS A 142 -2.59 2.19 5.65
CA LYS A 142 -1.98 3.33 4.96
C LYS A 142 -0.55 3.61 5.44
N LYS A 143 -0.29 3.57 6.75
CA LYS A 143 1.01 3.94 7.33
C LYS A 143 2.07 2.85 7.14
N GLU A 144 1.71 1.60 7.38
CA GLU A 144 2.67 0.50 7.50
C GLU A 144 2.72 -0.38 6.24
N VAL A 145 1.56 -0.71 5.67
CA VAL A 145 1.48 -1.57 4.47
C VAL A 145 1.68 -0.74 3.19
N GLY A 146 1.14 0.47 3.18
CA GLY A 146 1.11 1.34 2.00
C GLY A 146 2.48 1.71 1.42
N PRO A 147 3.45 2.16 2.22
CA PRO A 147 4.78 2.52 1.71
C PRO A 147 5.50 1.34 1.06
N VAL A 148 5.35 0.14 1.64
CA VAL A 148 5.97 -1.09 1.13
C VAL A 148 5.37 -1.46 -0.22
N GLU A 149 4.04 -1.47 -0.33
CA GLU A 149 3.34 -1.73 -1.58
C GLU A 149 3.68 -0.69 -2.65
N PHE A 150 3.75 0.59 -2.27
CA PHE A 150 4.13 1.66 -3.18
C PHE A 150 5.55 1.49 -3.71
N HIS A 151 6.52 1.15 -2.85
CA HIS A 151 7.89 0.89 -3.27
C HIS A 151 7.96 -0.26 -4.29
N ILE A 152 7.24 -1.36 -4.04
CA ILE A 152 7.13 -2.50 -4.98
C ILE A 152 6.54 -2.04 -6.32
N TYR A 153 5.50 -1.20 -6.27
CA TYR A 153 4.87 -0.66 -7.46
C TYR A 153 5.79 0.25 -8.27
N GLU A 154 6.49 1.18 -7.63
CA GLU A 154 7.43 2.07 -8.31
C GLU A 154 8.56 1.27 -8.97
N MET A 155 9.11 0.28 -8.27
CA MET A 155 10.11 -0.61 -8.84
C MET A 155 9.59 -1.32 -10.11
N ILE A 156 8.35 -1.82 -10.11
CA ILE A 156 7.80 -2.55 -11.26
C ILE A 156 7.48 -1.61 -12.43
N THR A 157 6.97 -0.41 -12.15
CA THR A 157 6.35 0.45 -13.16
C THR A 157 7.23 1.60 -13.63
N ARG A 158 8.17 2.06 -12.81
CA ARG A 158 8.98 3.26 -13.07
C ARG A 158 10.46 2.96 -13.31
N VAL A 159 10.95 1.80 -12.86
CA VAL A 159 12.36 1.42 -13.04
C VAL A 159 12.51 0.52 -14.28
N PRO A 160 13.42 0.86 -15.22
CA PRO A 160 13.78 0.01 -16.36
C PRO A 160 14.25 -1.38 -15.91
N ALA A 161 13.94 -2.41 -16.71
CA ALA A 161 14.12 -3.81 -16.31
C ALA A 161 15.58 -4.17 -15.95
N ASP A 162 16.54 -3.60 -16.67
CA ASP A 162 17.98 -3.72 -16.45
C ASP A 162 18.47 -3.03 -15.16
N ALA A 163 17.78 -1.99 -14.70
CA ALA A 163 18.10 -1.22 -13.50
C ALA A 163 17.32 -1.65 -12.24
N ARG A 164 16.41 -2.63 -12.33
CA ARG A 164 15.58 -3.07 -11.18
C ARG A 164 16.36 -3.82 -10.11
N GLU A 165 17.37 -4.56 -10.50
CA GLU A 165 18.04 -5.50 -9.58
C GLU A 165 18.69 -4.83 -8.36
N PRO A 166 19.39 -3.68 -8.51
CA PRO A 166 19.99 -2.94 -7.40
C PRO A 166 19.00 -2.29 -6.42
N VAL A 167 17.75 -2.06 -6.86
CA VAL A 167 16.71 -1.38 -6.05
C VAL A 167 15.64 -2.34 -5.55
N ARG A 168 15.69 -3.62 -5.96
CA ARG A 168 14.70 -4.62 -5.59
C ARG A 168 14.93 -5.09 -4.15
N PRO A 169 13.91 -5.08 -3.27
CA PRO A 169 13.99 -5.65 -1.92
C PRO A 169 14.51 -7.09 -1.90
N LEU A 170 15.14 -7.50 -0.79
CA LEU A 170 15.59 -8.89 -0.59
C LEU A 170 14.41 -9.85 -0.52
N THR A 171 13.34 -9.43 0.15
CA THR A 171 12.08 -10.16 0.25
C THR A 171 10.95 -9.25 -0.19
N LEU A 172 10.05 -9.81 -1.00
CA LEU A 172 8.70 -9.27 -1.07
C LEU A 172 7.93 -9.85 0.12
N PRO A 173 7.07 -9.07 0.79
CA PRO A 173 6.20 -9.62 1.82
C PRO A 173 5.37 -10.77 1.23
N ARG A 174 5.47 -11.96 1.83
CA ARG A 174 4.68 -13.13 1.41
C ARG A 174 3.33 -13.13 2.13
N LEU A 175 3.36 -12.82 3.42
CA LEU A 175 2.22 -12.72 4.30
C LEU A 175 2.14 -11.30 4.86
N TYR A 176 0.92 -10.86 5.07
CA TYR A 176 0.54 -9.60 5.70
C TYR A 176 -0.20 -9.94 6.99
N PRO A 177 -0.12 -9.07 8.01
CA PRO A 177 -0.94 -9.22 9.20
C PRO A 177 -2.42 -9.19 8.81
N ASN A 178 -3.24 -10.04 9.43
CA ASN A 178 -4.67 -10.07 9.18
C ASN A 178 -5.35 -8.88 9.88
N PRO A 179 -5.85 -7.86 9.15
CA PRO A 179 -6.51 -6.73 9.78
C PRO A 179 -7.94 -7.10 10.16
N SER A 180 -8.17 -7.43 11.43
CA SER A 180 -9.53 -7.69 11.93
C SER A 180 -10.40 -6.42 11.88
N GLY A 181 -11.69 -6.57 11.59
CA GLY A 181 -12.67 -5.48 11.57
C GLY A 181 -13.00 -4.91 10.19
N LEU A 182 -12.44 -5.46 9.10
CA LEU A 182 -12.83 -5.09 7.73
C LEU A 182 -14.10 -5.83 7.24
N GLU A 183 -14.58 -6.82 7.99
CA GLU A 183 -15.73 -7.66 7.62
C GLU A 183 -17.06 -6.89 7.60
N GLU A 184 -17.11 -5.72 8.25
CA GLU A 184 -18.35 -5.04 8.61
C GLU A 184 -18.56 -3.72 7.87
N GLY A 185 -18.05 -3.58 6.65
CA GLY A 185 -18.18 -2.34 5.86
C GLY A 185 -19.64 -1.86 5.71
N ASN A 186 -20.62 -2.77 5.63
CA ASN A 186 -22.04 -2.41 5.61
C ASN A 186 -22.50 -1.58 6.82
N LYS A 187 -21.84 -1.67 7.99
CA LYS A 187 -22.21 -0.91 9.20
C LYS A 187 -22.07 0.59 9.02
N ILE A 188 -21.11 1.03 8.20
CA ILE A 188 -20.86 2.45 7.96
C ILE A 188 -21.60 2.98 6.71
N ARG A 189 -22.22 2.09 5.93
CA ARG A 189 -22.82 2.42 4.62
C ARG A 189 -23.91 3.48 4.68
N GLU A 190 -24.68 3.52 5.76
CA GLU A 190 -25.77 4.50 5.91
C GLU A 190 -25.28 5.86 6.41
N LYS A 191 -24.16 5.88 7.15
CA LYS A 191 -23.61 7.10 7.77
C LYS A 191 -22.60 7.81 6.88
N LEU A 192 -21.72 7.04 6.25
CA LEU A 192 -20.59 7.56 5.47
C LEU A 192 -21.01 8.51 4.33
N PRO A 193 -22.11 8.27 3.58
CA PRO A 193 -22.58 9.22 2.57
C PRO A 193 -22.93 10.60 3.13
N GLY A 194 -23.37 10.67 4.40
CA GLY A 194 -23.65 11.93 5.10
C GLY A 194 -22.42 12.82 5.32
N LEU A 195 -21.21 12.25 5.23
CA LEU A 195 -19.93 12.95 5.36
C LEU A 195 -19.27 13.23 4.01
N ALA A 196 -19.91 12.87 2.89
CA ALA A 196 -19.31 12.94 1.56
C ALA A 196 -18.93 14.36 1.16
N GLU A 197 -19.79 15.36 1.39
CA GLU A 197 -19.50 16.76 1.03
C GLU A 197 -18.29 17.30 1.78
N GLU A 198 -18.17 16.99 3.07
CA GLU A 198 -17.03 17.41 3.90
C GLU A 198 -15.73 16.81 3.37
N VAL A 199 -15.72 15.50 3.06
CA VAL A 199 -14.55 14.83 2.49
C VAL A 199 -14.14 15.47 1.16
N LEU A 200 -15.10 15.77 0.29
CA LEU A 200 -14.85 16.39 -1.01
C LEU A 200 -14.27 17.80 -0.88
N GLU A 201 -14.81 18.60 0.04
CA GLU A 201 -14.34 19.97 0.28
C GLU A 201 -12.92 19.99 0.84
N ILE A 202 -12.63 19.16 1.85
CA ILE A 202 -11.27 19.02 2.40
C ILE A 202 -10.31 18.61 1.29
N ARG A 203 -10.70 17.66 0.44
CA ARG A 203 -9.82 17.20 -0.63
C ARG A 203 -9.60 18.25 -1.71
N ARG A 204 -10.61 19.08 -2.03
CA ARG A 204 -10.46 20.23 -2.93
C ARG A 204 -9.45 21.23 -2.37
N ALA A 205 -9.62 21.64 -1.12
CA ALA A 205 -8.71 22.58 -0.47
C ALA A 205 -7.27 22.06 -0.40
N TRP A 206 -7.08 20.76 -0.16
CA TRP A 206 -5.75 20.14 -0.22
C TRP A 206 -5.17 20.15 -1.63
N ARG A 207 -6.00 19.86 -2.64
CA ARG A 207 -5.55 19.84 -4.04
C ARG A 207 -5.06 21.21 -4.51
N GLU A 208 -5.74 22.27 -4.09
CA GLU A 208 -5.32 23.65 -4.38
C GLU A 208 -3.95 23.94 -3.75
N LYS A 209 -3.73 23.55 -2.49
CA LYS A 209 -2.42 23.70 -1.83
C LYS A 209 -1.32 22.91 -2.53
N GLU A 210 -1.58 21.65 -2.86
CA GLU A 210 -0.64 20.78 -3.60
C GLU A 210 -0.27 21.34 -4.98
N SER A 211 -1.11 22.17 -5.60
CA SER A 211 -0.81 22.79 -6.89
C SER A 211 0.03 24.07 -6.81
N LEU A 212 0.18 24.62 -5.59
CA LEU A 212 0.95 25.83 -5.31
C LEU A 212 2.38 25.52 -4.86
N GLU A 213 2.66 24.26 -4.52
CA GLU A 213 3.99 23.72 -4.15
C GLU A 213 4.69 23.08 -5.36
#